data_AF-A0A9W7T3Q5-F1
#
_entry.id   AF-A0A9W7T3Q5-F1
#
_cell.length_a   1.000
_cell.length_b   1.000
_cell.length_c   1.000
_cell.angle_alpha   90.00
_cell.angle_beta   90.00
_cell.angle_gamma   90.00
#
_symmetry.space_group_name_H-M   'P 1'
#
loop_
_entity.id
_entity.type
_entity.pdbx_description
1 polymer ?
#
loop_
_entity_poly.entity_id
_entity_poly.type
_entity_poly.pdbx_seq_one_letter_code
_entity_poly.pdbx_strand_id
1 'polypeptide(L)'
;MSVSTINLLADGGMSHSLFTCADDKCIQGRCVVVNGVSVCECKLGYMGDTCNETINEALSLPLTLGTLAFLIAFIILIFLLAFIRQKAKRRKRATNEALGRNGAHI
;
A
#
# COMPACT_ATOMS: atom_id res chain seq x y z
N MET A 1 13.11 27.86 -57.88
CA MET A 1 12.60 26.59 -57.34
C MET A 1 13.67 26.04 -56.41
N SER A 2 13.51 26.26 -55.11
CA SER A 2 14.42 25.72 -54.09
C SER A 2 13.56 24.85 -53.18
N VAL A 3 13.85 23.55 -53.20
CA VAL A 3 13.04 22.48 -52.65
C VAL A 3 12.88 22.63 -51.13
N SER A 4 11.63 22.54 -50.65
CA SER A 4 11.28 22.44 -49.24
C SER A 4 11.63 21.04 -48.73
N THR A 5 12.65 20.91 -47.88
CA THR A 5 12.80 19.73 -47.02
C THR A 5 12.05 19.98 -45.71
N ILE A 6 10.81 19.50 -45.68
CA ILE A 6 10.05 19.30 -44.45
C ILE A 6 10.63 18.04 -43.81
N ASN A 7 11.38 18.17 -42.71
CA ASN A 7 11.61 17.04 -41.80
C ASN A 7 10.77 17.25 -40.55
N LEU A 8 9.58 16.65 -40.62
CA LEU A 8 8.66 16.44 -39.50
C LEU A 8 9.32 15.53 -38.47
N LEU A 9 9.43 16.04 -37.25
CA LEU A 9 9.15 15.37 -35.98
C LEU A 9 9.07 13.83 -36.08
N ALA A 10 10.16 13.16 -35.72
CA ALA A 10 10.12 11.83 -35.17
C ALA A 10 10.57 11.93 -33.71
N ASP A 11 9.58 12.20 -32.86
CA ASP A 11 9.64 12.04 -31.42
C ASP A 11 10.16 10.64 -31.08
N GLY A 12 11.34 10.64 -30.46
CA GLY A 12 11.88 9.53 -29.69
C GLY A 12 12.57 10.14 -28.48
N GLY A 13 11.77 10.77 -27.62
CA GLY A 13 12.20 11.46 -26.41
C GLY A 13 13.03 10.55 -25.50
N MET A 14 14.34 10.58 -25.69
CA MET A 14 15.31 10.27 -24.64
C MET A 14 15.67 11.61 -24.03
N SER A 15 15.01 11.95 -22.92
CA SER A 15 15.39 13.05 -22.05
C SER A 15 16.80 12.81 -21.51
N HIS A 16 17.83 13.10 -22.31
CA HIS A 16 19.13 13.47 -21.81
C HIS A 16 18.99 14.89 -21.26
N SER A 17 18.29 15.02 -20.13
CA SER A 17 18.39 16.20 -19.28
C SER A 17 19.86 16.33 -18.94
N LEU A 18 20.49 17.35 -19.52
CA LEU A 18 21.88 17.70 -19.26
C LEU A 18 21.98 17.95 -17.76
N PHE A 19 22.53 16.96 -17.07
CA PHE A 19 22.50 16.80 -15.62
C PHE A 19 23.43 17.86 -15.01
N THR A 20 22.94 19.10 -14.93
CA THR A 20 23.59 20.25 -14.34
C THR A 20 22.62 20.86 -13.35
N CYS A 21 23.13 21.31 -12.20
CA CYS A 21 22.31 21.90 -11.15
C CYS A 21 21.56 23.21 -11.55
N ALA A 22 21.62 23.57 -12.84
CA ALA A 22 20.91 24.70 -13.44
C ALA A 22 19.44 24.36 -13.78
N ASP A 23 19.09 23.07 -13.91
CA ASP A 23 17.73 22.57 -14.24
C ASP A 23 17.07 21.80 -13.08
N ASP A 24 17.64 21.83 -11.87
CA ASP A 24 17.31 20.89 -10.80
C ASP A 24 15.85 20.87 -10.36
N LYS A 25 15.28 19.68 -10.46
CA LYS A 25 14.02 19.30 -9.81
C LYS A 25 14.24 18.68 -8.43
N CYS A 26 15.29 19.04 -7.68
CA CYS A 26 15.42 18.58 -6.30
C CYS A 26 14.44 19.37 -5.41
N ILE A 27 13.22 18.85 -5.22
CA ILE A 27 12.15 19.57 -4.51
C ILE A 27 12.48 19.72 -3.03
N GLN A 28 12.91 18.63 -2.39
CA GLN A 28 13.24 18.60 -0.95
C GLN A 28 14.65 18.11 -0.67
N GLY A 29 15.61 18.67 -1.40
CA GLY A 29 17.01 18.31 -1.29
C GLY A 29 17.95 19.42 -1.76
N ARG A 30 19.24 19.11 -1.84
CA ARG A 30 20.24 19.93 -2.49
C ARG A 30 20.84 19.17 -3.65
N CYS A 31 21.05 19.83 -4.79
CA CYS A 31 21.80 19.23 -5.87
C CYS A 31 23.29 19.34 -5.61
N VAL A 32 23.99 18.22 -5.80
CA VAL A 32 25.44 18.13 -5.69
C VAL A 32 26.00 17.44 -6.91
N VAL A 33 27.12 17.91 -7.47
CA VAL A 33 27.81 17.27 -8.59
C VAL A 33 28.90 16.36 -8.03
N VAL A 34 28.78 15.05 -8.23
CA VAL A 34 29.75 14.04 -7.83
C VAL A 34 30.30 13.39 -9.09
N ASN A 35 31.61 13.52 -9.33
CA ASN A 35 32.29 12.95 -10.51
C ASN A 35 31.69 13.40 -11.86
N GLY A 36 31.19 14.62 -11.95
CA GLY A 36 30.57 15.17 -13.16
C GLY A 36 29.12 14.73 -13.41
N VAL A 37 28.54 13.95 -12.49
CA VAL A 37 27.12 13.57 -12.46
C VAL A 37 26.49 14.36 -11.33
N SER A 38 25.43 15.16 -11.55
CA SER A 38 24.68 15.63 -10.37
C SER A 38 23.83 14.54 -9.75
N VAL A 39 23.54 14.72 -8.46
CA VAL A 39 22.75 13.85 -7.63
C VAL A 39 21.98 14.75 -6.68
N CYS A 40 20.71 14.43 -6.41
CA CYS A 40 19.96 15.11 -5.35
C CYS A 40 20.30 14.48 -3.99
N GLU A 41 20.86 15.27 -3.08
CA GLU A 41 21.01 14.93 -1.67
C GLU A 41 19.70 15.30 -0.94
N CYS A 42 18.88 14.30 -0.62
CA CYS A 42 17.55 14.50 -0.02
C CYS A 42 17.61 14.84 1.48
N LYS A 43 16.66 15.66 1.93
CA LYS A 43 16.45 15.93 3.36
C LYS A 43 15.90 14.69 4.08
N LEU A 44 16.11 14.62 5.41
CA LEU A 44 15.56 13.55 6.24
C LEU A 44 14.04 13.43 6.03
N GLY A 45 13.58 12.22 5.71
CA GLY A 45 12.17 11.96 5.43
C GLY A 45 11.80 11.99 3.95
N TYR A 46 12.73 12.27 3.04
CA TYR A 46 12.50 12.30 1.59
C TYR A 46 13.42 11.34 0.82
N MET A 47 12.92 10.81 -0.31
CA MET A 47 13.57 9.80 -1.16
C MET A 47 13.27 10.09 -2.64
N GLY A 48 13.93 9.32 -3.53
CA GLY A 48 13.73 9.35 -4.98
C GLY A 48 14.63 10.37 -5.68
N ASP A 49 14.71 10.26 -7.01
CA ASP A 49 15.64 11.04 -7.85
C ASP A 49 15.42 12.56 -7.77
N THR A 50 14.23 12.99 -7.33
CA THR A 50 13.84 14.41 -7.17
C THR A 50 13.59 14.80 -5.71
N CYS A 51 13.80 13.88 -4.75
CA CYS A 51 13.46 14.06 -3.34
C CYS A 51 11.98 14.45 -3.13
N ASN A 52 11.07 13.94 -3.97
CA ASN A 52 9.64 14.20 -3.89
C ASN A 52 8.89 13.16 -3.05
N GLU A 53 9.42 11.94 -2.98
CA GLU A 53 8.80 10.84 -2.27
C GLU A 53 9.13 10.95 -0.79
N THR A 54 8.18 10.67 0.10
CA THR A 54 8.40 10.71 1.53
C THR A 54 8.64 9.31 2.10
N ILE A 55 9.64 9.17 2.98
CA ILE A 55 9.97 7.90 3.67
C ILE A 55 8.77 7.33 4.45
N ASN A 56 7.87 8.21 4.89
CA ASN A 56 6.65 7.82 5.57
C ASN A 56 5.72 6.97 4.69
N GLU A 57 5.79 7.02 3.36
CA GLU A 57 4.98 6.16 2.49
C GLU A 57 5.50 4.71 2.51
N ALA A 58 6.82 4.54 2.60
CA ALA A 58 7.45 3.23 2.77
C ALA A 58 7.14 2.61 4.14
N LEU A 59 6.96 3.43 5.19
CA LEU A 59 6.52 2.97 6.53
C LEU A 59 4.99 2.82 6.65
N SER A 60 4.22 3.51 5.82
CA SER A 60 2.75 3.40 5.82
C SER A 60 2.28 2.06 5.28
N LEU A 61 3.05 1.45 4.38
CA LEU A 61 2.74 0.14 3.81
C LEU A 61 2.73 -1.00 4.85
N PRO A 62 3.77 -1.22 5.68
CA PRO A 62 3.75 -2.29 6.68
C PRO A 62 2.69 -2.06 7.77
N LEU A 63 2.42 -0.81 8.17
CA LEU A 63 1.41 -0.50 9.19
C LEU A 63 -0.02 -0.77 8.68
N THR A 64 -0.33 -0.31 7.47
CA THR A 64 -1.66 -0.53 6.87
C THR A 64 -1.95 -2.02 6.66
N LEU A 65 -0.99 -2.78 6.13
CA LEU A 65 -1.10 -4.24 5.98
C LEU A 65 -1.32 -4.95 7.33
N GLY A 66 -0.59 -4.53 8.37
CA GLY A 66 -0.77 -5.06 9.72
C GLY A 66 -2.19 -4.86 10.24
N THR A 67 -2.70 -3.63 10.18
CA THR A 67 -4.06 -3.32 10.66
C THR A 67 -5.14 -4.11 9.91
N LEU A 68 -5.04 -4.21 8.59
CA LEU A 68 -5.98 -4.99 7.77
C LEU A 68 -5.95 -6.47 8.14
N ALA A 69 -4.77 -7.06 8.33
CA ALA A 69 -4.63 -8.45 8.74
C ALA A 69 -5.25 -8.72 10.12
N PHE A 70 -5.03 -7.84 11.10
CA PHE A 70 -5.64 -7.96 12.43
C PHE A 70 -7.17 -7.86 12.38
N LEU A 71 -7.71 -6.92 11.60
CA LEU A 71 -9.16 -6.78 11.43
C LEU A 71 -9.77 -8.02 10.78
N ILE A 72 -9.17 -8.53 9.69
CA ILE A 72 -9.65 -9.74 9.02
C ILE A 72 -9.59 -10.95 9.96
N ALA A 73 -8.49 -11.14 10.70
CA ALA A 73 -8.35 -12.22 11.66
C ALA A 73 -9.40 -12.15 12.77
N PHE A 74 -9.70 -10.95 13.29
CA PHE A 74 -10.70 -10.75 14.33
C PHE A 74 -12.12 -11.03 13.81
N ILE A 75 -12.44 -10.59 12.59
CA ILE A 75 -13.73 -10.89 11.95
C ILE A 75 -13.91 -12.40 11.73
N ILE A 76 -12.87 -13.09 11.24
CA ILE A 76 -12.90 -14.55 11.07
C ILE A 76 -13.09 -15.24 12.42
N LEU A 77 -12.36 -14.83 13.47
CA LEU A 77 -12.50 -15.39 14.82
C LEU A 77 -13.92 -15.19 15.36
N ILE A 78 -14.48 -13.98 15.24
CA ILE A 78 -15.86 -13.69 15.64
C ILE A 78 -16.84 -14.57 14.87
N PHE A 79 -16.68 -14.70 13.56
CA PHE A 79 -17.56 -15.51 12.72
C PHE A 79 -17.51 -16.98 13.10
N LEU A 80 -16.30 -17.53 13.32
CA LEU A 80 -16.12 -18.91 13.79
C LEU A 80 -16.75 -19.12 15.18
N LEU A 81 -16.51 -18.23 16.13
CA LEU A 81 -17.12 -18.30 17.46
C LEU A 81 -18.65 -18.18 17.39
N ALA A 82 -19.18 -17.30 16.55
CA ALA A 82 -20.61 -17.15 16.32
C ALA A 82 -21.20 -18.42 15.69
N PHE A 83 -20.55 -18.98 14.67
CA PHE A 83 -20.98 -20.22 14.00
C PHE A 83 -20.96 -21.43 14.95
N ILE A 84 -19.90 -21.57 15.74
CA ILE A 84 -19.79 -22.60 16.78
C ILE A 84 -20.89 -22.41 17.83
N ARG A 85 -21.10 -21.19 18.31
CA ARG A 85 -22.19 -20.86 19.25
C ARG A 85 -23.56 -21.12 18.65
N GLN A 86 -23.77 -20.86 17.37
CA GLN A 86 -25.02 -21.16 16.67
C GLN A 86 -25.27 -22.68 16.64
N LYS A 87 -24.25 -23.47 16.30
CA LYS A 87 -24.34 -24.94 16.30
C LYS A 87 -24.53 -25.51 17.71
N ALA A 88 -23.81 -24.98 18.70
CA ALA A 88 -23.95 -25.36 20.10
C ALA A 88 -25.32 -24.95 20.67
N LYS A 89 -25.85 -23.78 20.33
CA LYS A 89 -27.19 -23.33 20.74
C LYS A 89 -28.27 -24.22 20.13
N ARG A 90 -28.12 -24.64 18.87
CA ARG A 90 -28.99 -25.65 18.24
C ARG A 90 -28.94 -26.99 18.98
N ARG A 91 -27.75 -27.46 19.38
CA ARG A 91 -27.58 -28.69 20.19
C ARG A 91 -28.17 -28.58 21.59
N LYS A 92 -27.94 -27.45 22.28
CA LYS A 92 -28.48 -27.18 23.63
C LYS A 92 -30.01 -27.14 23.63
N ARG A 93 -30.65 -26.64 22.57
CA ARG A 93 -32.12 -26.71 22.42
C ARG A 93 -32.60 -28.15 22.40
N ALA A 94 -32.00 -29.02 21.58
CA ALA A 94 -32.35 -30.44 21.53
C ALA A 94 -32.11 -31.19 22.87
N THR A 95 -31.02 -30.87 23.59
CA THR A 95 -30.75 -31.46 24.92
C THR A 95 -31.73 -30.97 25.99
N ASN A 96 -32.06 -29.68 25.99
CA ASN A 96 -33.03 -29.12 26.94
C ASN A 96 -34.45 -29.66 26.68
N GLU A 97 -34.81 -29.91 25.42
CA GLU A 97 -36.06 -30.57 25.05
C GLU A 97 -36.10 -32.04 25.51
N ALA A 98 -34.97 -32.76 25.45
CA ALA A 98 -34.86 -34.13 25.96
C ALA A 98 -34.95 -34.19 27.51
N LEU A 99 -34.36 -33.22 28.22
CA LEU A 99 -34.43 -33.14 29.68
C LEU A 99 -35.85 -32.77 30.17
N GLY A 100 -36.55 -31.89 29.45
CA GLY A 100 -37.93 -31.50 29.77
C GLY A 100 -38.95 -32.63 29.58
N ARG A 101 -38.74 -33.55 28.63
CA ARG A 101 -39.66 -34.69 28.40
C ARG A 101 -39.54 -35.78 29.48
N ASN A 102 -38.35 -36.00 30.03
CA ASN A 102 -38.13 -36.98 31.11
C ASN A 102 -38.60 -36.47 32.49
N GLY A 103 -38.74 -35.15 32.67
CA GLY A 103 -39.25 -34.55 33.91
C GLY A 103 -40.78 -34.47 34.02
N ALA A 104 -41.53 -34.79 32.95
CA ALA A 104 -43.00 -34.70 32.90
C ALA A 104 -43.70 -36.06 33.11
N HIS A 105 -42.96 -37.11 33.49
CA HIS A 105 -43.45 -38.49 33.60
C HIS A 105 -43.28 -39.08 35.02
N ILE A 106 -43.11 -38.21 36.03
CA ILE A 106 -43.08 -38.52 37.47
C ILE A 106 -44.12 -37.63 38.16
#